data_AF-A0A5C9E409-F1
#
_entry.id   AF-A0A5C9E409-F1
#
_cell.length_a   1.000
_cell.length_b   1.000
_cell.length_c   1.000
_cell.angle_alpha   90.00
_cell.angle_beta   90.00
_cell.angle_gamma   90.00
#
_symmetry.space_group_name_H-M   'P 1'
#
loop_
_entity.id
_entity.type
_entity.pdbx_description
1 polymer ?
#
loop_
_entity_poly.entity_id
_entity_poly.type
_entity_poly.pdbx_seq_one_letter_code
_entity_poly.pdbx_strand_id
1 'polypeptide(L)'
;MSEEPTLDELPEEVFVALGRRGMEGIPLKECAYECKDGEIELVKKTSTLAEIKGKGEEKIIEDYLVKCSNCNREFTIHCESRYFDGERFDTKVNIIDQTGKDLGWLGSY
;
A
#
# COMPACT_ATOMS: atom_id res chain seq x y z
N MET A 1 4.08 22.99 8.95
CA MET A 1 3.04 22.25 9.68
C MET A 1 3.43 20.80 9.52
N SER A 2 3.71 20.09 10.60
CA SER A 2 4.08 18.68 10.52
C SER A 2 2.82 17.93 10.12
N GLU A 3 2.67 17.65 8.83
CA GLU A 3 1.59 16.80 8.33
C GLU A 3 1.82 15.42 8.96
N GLU A 4 1.01 15.08 9.94
CA GLU A 4 0.95 13.72 10.46
C GLU A 4 0.63 12.82 9.26
N PRO A 5 1.37 11.73 9.05
CA PRO A 5 1.10 10.85 7.92
C PRO A 5 -0.34 10.36 8.03
N THR A 6 -1.08 10.42 6.93
CA THR A 6 -2.49 10.02 6.85
C THR A 6 -2.66 9.00 5.73
N LEU A 7 -3.76 8.26 5.75
CA LEU A 7 -4.11 7.34 4.67
C LEU A 7 -4.56 8.08 3.40
N ASP A 8 -4.65 9.40 3.40
CA ASP A 8 -5.01 10.22 2.24
C ASP A 8 -3.97 10.13 1.11
N GLU A 9 -2.72 9.81 1.44
CA GLU A 9 -1.66 9.58 0.45
C GLU A 9 -1.87 8.29 -0.36
N LEU A 10 -2.62 7.33 0.20
CA LEU A 10 -2.96 6.08 -0.47
C LEU A 10 -4.21 6.26 -1.34
N PRO A 11 -4.26 5.62 -2.54
CA PRO A 11 -5.47 5.60 -3.34
C PRO A 11 -6.60 4.87 -2.59
N GLU A 12 -7.85 5.15 -2.97
CA GLU A 12 -9.01 4.47 -2.38
C GLU A 12 -9.03 2.98 -2.74
N GLU A 13 -8.63 2.65 -3.97
CA GLU A 13 -8.57 1.29 -4.49
C GLU A 13 -7.29 1.03 -5.29
N VAL A 14 -6.89 -0.23 -5.35
CA VAL A 14 -5.81 -0.72 -6.23
C VAL A 14 -6.37 -1.73 -7.21
N PHE A 15 -5.79 -1.82 -8.40
CA PHE A 15 -6.31 -2.70 -9.43
C PHE A 15 -5.51 -3.99 -9.52
N VAL A 16 -6.21 -5.12 -9.50
CA VAL A 16 -5.66 -6.44 -9.76
C VAL A 16 -6.12 -6.95 -11.12
N ALA A 17 -5.21 -7.52 -11.90
CA ALA A 17 -5.54 -8.12 -13.19
C ALA A 17 -6.12 -9.54 -13.00
N LEU A 18 -7.36 -9.76 -13.45
CA LEU A 18 -8.04 -11.07 -13.41
C LEU A 18 -7.98 -11.81 -14.75
N GLY A 19 -6.92 -11.55 -15.55
CA GLY A 19 -6.76 -12.12 -16.88
C GLY A 19 -7.88 -11.71 -17.84
N ARG A 20 -8.61 -12.69 -18.40
CA ARG A 20 -9.69 -12.42 -19.37
C ARG A 20 -10.93 -11.75 -18.76
N ARG A 21 -11.05 -11.74 -17.42
CA ARG A 21 -12.16 -11.11 -16.72
C ARG A 21 -12.00 -9.60 -16.54
N GLY A 22 -10.87 -9.04 -16.96
CA GLY A 22 -10.56 -7.62 -16.84
C GLY A 22 -9.76 -7.30 -15.59
N MET A 23 -10.02 -6.14 -15.00
CA MET A 23 -9.42 -5.66 -13.76
C MET A 23 -10.48 -5.56 -12.68
N GLU A 24 -10.11 -5.86 -11.44
CA GLU A 24 -10.94 -5.68 -10.25
C GLU A 24 -10.29 -4.64 -9.34
N GLY A 25 -11.07 -3.64 -8.93
CA GLY A 25 -10.68 -2.65 -7.95
C GLY A 25 -10.83 -3.26 -6.56
N ILE A 26 -9.74 -3.30 -5.80
CA ILE A 26 -9.70 -3.77 -4.42
C ILE A 26 -9.55 -2.54 -3.52
N PRO A 27 -10.49 -2.30 -2.60
CA PRO A 27 -10.41 -1.17 -1.69
C PRO A 27 -9.19 -1.32 -0.78
N LEU A 28 -8.33 -0.30 -0.79
CA LEU A 28 -7.07 -0.32 -0.05
C LEU A 28 -7.25 0.17 1.39
N LYS A 29 -8.27 1.00 1.63
CA LYS A 29 -8.59 1.61 2.93
C LYS A 29 -9.55 0.76 3.78
N GLU A 30 -9.63 -0.53 3.47
CA GLU A 30 -10.47 -1.50 4.18
C GLU A 30 -9.64 -2.63 4.78
N CYS A 31 -10.20 -3.31 5.78
CA CYS A 31 -9.54 -4.45 6.40
C CYS A 31 -9.34 -5.59 5.40
N ALA A 32 -8.09 -5.99 5.18
CA ALA A 32 -7.73 -7.08 4.26
C ALA A 32 -8.08 -8.49 4.78
N TYR A 33 -8.61 -8.61 6.00
CA TYR A 33 -9.11 -9.87 6.57
C TYR A 33 -10.62 -10.00 6.36
N GLU A 34 -11.21 -11.17 6.65
CA GLU A 34 -12.67 -11.42 6.61
C GLU A 34 -13.46 -10.63 7.69
N CYS A 35 -13.13 -9.36 7.90
CA CYS A 35 -13.80 -8.42 8.76
C CYS A 35 -14.71 -7.54 7.90
N LYS A 36 -16.01 -7.76 7.99
CA LYS A 36 -17.01 -6.92 7.31
C LYS A 36 -16.91 -5.47 7.81
N ASP A 37 -16.75 -4.54 6.88
CA ASP A 37 -16.85 -3.09 7.11
C ASP A 37 -15.84 -2.54 8.14
N GLY A 38 -14.67 -3.17 8.24
CA GLY A 38 -13.61 -2.71 9.13
C GLY A 38 -12.82 -1.55 8.53
N GLU A 39 -13.13 -0.33 8.95
CA GLU A 39 -12.26 0.83 8.71
C GLU A 39 -10.86 0.58 9.31
N ILE A 40 -9.85 1.12 8.65
CA ILE A 40 -8.45 1.01 9.07
C ILE A 40 -7.91 2.36 9.48
N GLU A 41 -7.09 2.37 10.51
CA GLU A 41 -6.41 3.56 11.04
C GLU A 41 -4.90 3.41 10.83
N LEU A 42 -4.24 4.49 10.42
CA LEU A 42 -2.78 4.49 10.31
C LEU A 42 -2.14 4.50 11.70
N VAL A 43 -1.29 3.52 11.95
CA VAL A 43 -0.46 3.45 13.17
C VAL A 43 0.91 4.06 12.90
N LYS A 44 1.52 3.75 11.75
CA LYS A 44 2.86 4.21 11.41
C LYS A 44 3.10 4.19 9.91
N LYS A 45 3.79 5.21 9.40
CA LYS A 45 4.36 5.23 8.04
C LYS A 45 5.88 5.16 8.11
N THR A 46 6.51 4.35 7.25
CA THR A 46 7.97 4.35 7.06
C THR A 46 8.32 4.30 5.58
N SER A 47 9.29 5.10 5.15
CA SER A 47 9.72 5.15 3.75
C SER A 47 11.23 4.92 3.66
N THR A 48 11.68 4.13 2.68
CA THR A 48 13.12 3.81 2.49
C THR A 48 13.93 4.95 1.90
N LEU A 49 13.31 5.86 1.16
CA LEU A 49 13.94 7.04 0.56
C LEU A 49 13.08 8.27 0.79
N ALA A 50 13.76 9.40 1.06
CA ALA A 50 13.10 10.70 1.17
C ALA A 50 12.84 11.33 -0.21
N GLU A 51 13.73 11.12 -1.19
CA GLU A 51 13.66 11.73 -2.52
C GLU A 51 14.29 10.84 -3.61
N ILE A 52 13.82 11.03 -4.85
CA ILE A 52 14.29 10.37 -6.07
C ILE A 52 15.35 11.27 -6.72
N LYS A 53 16.47 10.71 -7.16
CA LYS A 53 17.57 11.48 -7.76
C LYS A 53 17.38 11.73 -9.27
N GLY A 54 16.41 11.06 -9.90
CA GLY A 54 16.04 11.20 -11.30
C GLY A 54 17.03 10.57 -12.26
N LYS A 55 17.69 9.47 -11.87
CA LYS A 55 18.69 8.80 -12.72
C LYS A 55 18.58 7.28 -12.64
N GLY A 56 18.22 6.65 -13.77
CA GLY A 56 18.13 5.20 -13.88
C GLY A 56 16.91 4.63 -13.15
N GLU A 57 16.99 3.34 -12.79
CA GLU A 57 15.95 2.67 -12.01
C GLU A 57 16.12 3.02 -10.53
N GLU A 58 15.10 3.65 -9.95
CA GLU A 58 15.01 3.96 -8.53
C GLU A 58 13.75 3.33 -7.93
N LYS A 59 13.80 2.96 -6.65
CA LYS A 59 12.68 2.33 -5.95
C LYS A 59 12.42 3.01 -4.63
N ILE A 60 11.18 3.43 -4.42
CA ILE A 60 10.70 3.90 -3.12
C ILE A 60 9.83 2.81 -2.54
N ILE A 61 10.13 2.41 -1.31
CA ILE A 61 9.28 1.51 -0.53
C ILE A 61 8.64 2.35 0.56
N GLU A 62 7.32 2.32 0.62
CA GLU A 62 6.54 2.93 1.68
C GLU A 62 5.71 1.87 2.38
N ASP A 63 5.94 1.71 3.68
CA ASP A 63 5.22 0.79 4.55
C ASP A 63 4.25 1.58 5.41
N TYR A 64 2.97 1.25 5.29
CA TYR A 64 1.89 1.82 6.10
C TYR A 64 1.39 0.73 7.05
N LEU A 65 1.86 0.76 8.30
CA LEU A 65 1.30 -0.07 9.36
C LEU A 65 -0.08 0.48 9.72
N VAL A 66 -1.09 -0.32 9.48
CA VAL A 66 -2.49 0.01 9.72
C VAL A 66 -3.09 -0.96 10.72
N LYS A 67 -4.10 -0.48 11.44
CA LYS A 67 -4.88 -1.26 12.38
C LYS A 67 -6.35 -1.17 12.03
N CYS A 68 -7.02 -2.31 11.92
CA CYS A 68 -8.47 -2.32 11.75
C CYS A 68 -9.16 -1.96 13.06
N SER A 69 -10.03 -0.96 13.05
CA SER A 69 -10.75 -0.49 14.26
C SER A 69 -11.77 -1.52 14.76
N ASN A 70 -12.27 -2.39 13.88
CA ASN A 70 -13.27 -3.40 14.23
C ASN A 70 -12.63 -4.66 14.85
N CYS A 71 -11.71 -5.32 14.11
CA CYS A 71 -11.08 -6.56 14.60
C CYS A 71 -9.77 -6.35 15.37
N ASN A 72 -9.29 -5.11 15.49
CA ASN A 72 -8.03 -4.74 16.17
C ASN A 72 -6.78 -5.42 15.62
N ARG A 73 -6.84 -6.05 14.44
CA ARG A 73 -5.68 -6.65 13.78
C ARG A 73 -4.84 -5.58 13.10
N GLU A 74 -3.53 -5.79 13.14
CA GLU A 74 -2.55 -4.96 12.47
C GLU A 74 -2.03 -5.67 11.23
N PHE A 75 -1.79 -4.90 10.18
CA PHE A 75 -1.13 -5.36 8.96
C PHE A 75 -0.43 -4.17 8.31
N THR A 76 0.53 -4.44 7.45
CA THR A 76 1.27 -3.42 6.72
C THR A 76 0.86 -3.44 5.27
N ILE A 77 0.45 -2.28 4.76
CA ILE A 77 0.32 -2.04 3.32
C ILE A 77 1.70 -1.64 2.83
N HIS A 78 2.31 -2.52 2.03
CA HIS A 78 3.65 -2.35 1.48
C HIS A 78 3.55 -1.86 0.04
N CYS A 79 3.96 -0.61 -0.19
CA CYS A 79 3.94 0.02 -1.51
C CYS A 79 5.37 0.10 -2.08
N GLU A 80 5.68 -0.69 -3.11
CA GLU A 80 6.92 -0.57 -3.89
C GLU A 80 6.64 0.25 -5.15
N SER A 81 7.04 1.51 -5.14
CA SER A 81 6.97 2.40 -6.30
C SER A 81 8.29 2.35 -7.07
N ARG A 82 8.21 2.00 -8.35
CA ARG A 82 9.37 1.99 -9.25
C ARG A 82 9.36 3.24 -10.12
N TYR A 83 10.52 3.86 -10.20
CA TYR A 83 10.76 5.05 -11.00
C TYR A 83 11.85 4.78 -12.03
N PHE A 84 11.66 5.32 -13.22
CA PHE A 84 12.64 5.29 -14.29
C PHE A 84 12.90 6.72 -14.74
N ASP A 85 14.14 7.18 -14.60
CA ASP A 85 14.56 8.54 -14.98
C ASP A 85 13.67 9.65 -14.38
N GLY A 86 13.18 9.43 -13.16
CA GLY A 86 12.33 10.37 -12.41
C GLY A 86 10.83 10.23 -12.66
N GLU A 87 10.39 9.40 -13.62
CA GLU A 87 8.97 9.14 -13.86
C GLU A 87 8.51 7.86 -13.15
N ARG A 88 7.34 7.91 -12.50
CA ARG A 88 6.75 6.73 -11.83
C ARG A 88 6.27 5.74 -12.89
N PHE A 89 6.79 4.52 -12.86
CA PHE A 89 6.42 3.47 -13.81
C PHE A 89 5.22 2.66 -13.28
N ASP A 90 5.32 2.14 -12.06
CA ASP A 90 4.24 1.44 -11.37
C ASP A 90 4.44 1.47 -9.86
N THR A 91 3.34 1.40 -9.11
CA THR A 91 3.35 1.11 -7.68
C THR A 91 2.72 -0.24 -7.43
N LYS A 92 3.48 -1.18 -6.88
CA LYS A 92 2.97 -2.49 -6.45
C LYS A 92 2.59 -2.41 -4.99
N VAL A 93 1.43 -2.97 -4.67
CA VAL A 93 0.92 -3.02 -3.31
C VAL A 93 0.80 -4.46 -2.85
N ASN A 94 1.46 -4.77 -1.74
CA ASN A 94 1.36 -6.06 -1.04
C ASN A 94 0.81 -5.85 0.36
N ILE A 95 0.23 -6.90 0.95
CA ILE A 95 -0.18 -6.92 2.36
C ILE A 95 0.78 -7.80 3.14
N ILE A 96 1.40 -7.26 4.19
CA ILE A 96 2.24 -8.01 5.12
C ILE A 96 1.47 -8.14 6.44
N ASP A 97 1.33 -9.36 6.95
CA ASP A 97 0.67 -9.58 8.23
C ASP A 97 1.54 -9.12 9.42
N GLN A 98 0.92 -9.08 10.60
CA GLN A 98 1.58 -8.78 11.88
C GLN A 98 2.79 -9.68 12.23
N THR A 99 2.94 -10.84 11.60
CA THR A 99 4.08 -11.75 11.80
C THR A 99 5.24 -11.45 10.84
N GLY A 100 5.07 -10.48 9.93
CA GLY A 100 6.02 -10.15 8.87
C GLY A 100 5.89 -11.04 7.65
N LYS A 101 4.81 -11.84 7.53
CA LYS A 101 4.58 -12.69 6.38
C LYS A 101 3.85 -11.90 5.30
N ASP A 102 4.45 -11.85 4.11
CA ASP A 102 3.80 -11.33 2.92
C ASP A 102 2.62 -12.25 2.54
N LEU A 103 1.40 -11.71 2.62
CA LEU A 103 0.16 -12.38 2.25
C LEU A 103 -0.07 -12.36 0.73
N GLY A 104 0.73 -11.59 0.00
CA GLY A 104 0.76 -11.55 -1.45
C GLY A 104 0.46 -10.16 -2.01
N TRP A 105 0.54 -10.11 -3.33
CA TRP A 105 0.23 -8.94 -4.14
C TRP A 105 -1.27 -8.64 -4.14
N LEU A 106 -1.62 -7.42 -3.74
CA LEU A 106 -2.99 -6.91 -3.71
C LEU A 106 -3.36 -6.25 -5.03
N GLY A 107 -2.45 -5.48 -5.64
CA GLY A 107 -2.73 -4.76 -6.88
C GLY A 107 -1.66 -3.73 -7.23
N SER A 108 -1.90 -2.97 -8.29
CA SER A 108 -1.02 -1.89 -8.72
C SER A 108 -1.78 -0.65 -9.18
N TYR A 109 -1.12 0.51 -9.13
CA TYR A 109 -1.61 1.81 -9.59
C TYR A 109 -0.45 2.75 -9.98
#